data_AF-A0A7Y2M2L5-F1
#
_entry.id   AF-A0A7Y2M2L5-F1
#
_cell.length_a   1.000
_cell.length_b   1.000
_cell.length_c   1.000
_cell.angle_alpha   90.00
_cell.angle_beta   90.00
_cell.angle_gamma   90.00
#
_symmetry.space_group_name_H-M   'P 1'
#
loop_
_entity.id
_entity.type
_entity.pdbx_description
1 polymer ?
#
loop_
_entity_poly.entity_id
_entity_poly.type
_entity_poly.pdbx_seq_one_letter_code
_entity_poly.pdbx_strand_id
1 'polypeptide(L)'
;APAASRRARPRTADRFATLALLVYGLITVVTAFPALVEYVGYAHTLLSALGVDAQLSDPAGARAWGVAAAIVLAVGWLATAALSFVSLRAGRLTWWIPLVAGVVFNTVSALLLLMPLVMDAAVWEALQSAIGG
;
A
#
# COMPACT_ATOMS: atom_id res chain seq x y z
N ALA A 1 12.17 48.57 17.88
CA ALA A 1 11.83 47.73 16.71
C ALA A 1 10.98 46.56 17.19
N PRO A 2 9.90 46.15 16.50
CA PRO A 2 8.94 45.19 17.04
C PRO A 2 9.54 43.77 17.07
N ALA A 3 9.31 43.06 18.17
CA ALA A 3 9.69 41.67 18.34
C ALA A 3 8.88 40.79 17.38
N ALA A 4 9.55 40.21 16.38
CA ALA A 4 8.96 39.18 15.55
C ALA A 4 8.79 37.88 16.37
N SER A 5 7.73 37.77 17.17
CA SER A 5 7.34 36.53 17.85
C SER A 5 6.60 35.57 16.89
N ARG A 6 7.20 35.25 15.74
CA ARG A 6 6.71 34.17 14.86
C ARG A 6 7.35 32.84 15.24
N ARG A 7 7.07 32.31 16.44
CA ARG A 7 7.45 30.93 16.83
C ARG A 7 6.35 30.14 17.53
N ALA A 8 5.09 30.38 17.15
CA ALA A 8 3.98 29.50 17.51
C ALA A 8 3.47 28.72 16.29
N ARG A 9 4.30 27.86 15.66
CA ARG A 9 3.79 26.93 14.62
C ARG A 9 4.50 25.58 14.39
N PRO A 10 5.32 24.99 15.29
CA PRO A 10 5.81 23.62 15.04
C PRO A 10 4.74 22.54 15.30
N ARG A 11 3.80 22.76 16.23
CA ARG A 11 2.87 21.71 16.70
C ARG A 11 1.56 21.60 15.92
N THR A 12 1.07 22.68 15.33
CA THR A 12 -0.16 22.66 14.52
C THR A 12 0.10 22.05 13.14
N ALA A 13 1.22 22.40 12.50
CA ALA A 13 1.61 21.83 11.22
C ALA A 13 1.80 20.30 11.29
N ASP A 14 2.47 19.80 12.34
CA ASP A 14 2.65 18.35 12.58
C ASP A 14 1.32 17.59 12.70
N ARG A 15 0.34 18.15 13.44
CA ARG A 15 -1.00 17.56 13.58
C ARG A 15 -1.74 17.50 12.25
N PHE A 16 -1.72 18.59 11.49
CA PHE A 16 -2.33 18.64 10.16
C PHE A 16 -1.67 17.65 9.21
N ALA A 17 -0.34 17.57 9.17
CA ALA A 17 0.39 16.62 8.34
C ALA A 17 0.08 15.17 8.73
N THR A 18 0.08 14.85 10.02
CA THR A 18 -0.29 13.52 10.52
C THR A 18 -1.70 13.14 10.11
N LEU A 19 -2.68 14.02 10.30
CA LEU A 19 -4.07 13.77 9.93
C LEU A 19 -4.23 13.60 8.41
N ALA A 20 -3.59 14.46 7.62
CA ALA A 20 -3.61 14.38 6.16
C ALA A 20 -3.02 13.04 5.67
N LEU A 21 -1.88 12.61 6.23
CA LEU A 21 -1.26 11.33 5.88
C LEU A 21 -2.11 10.14 6.28
N LEU A 22 -2.77 10.18 7.44
CA LEU A 22 -3.68 9.11 7.87
C LEU A 22 -4.92 9.00 6.97
N VAL A 23 -5.52 10.14 6.59
CA VAL A 23 -6.66 10.19 5.67
C VAL A 23 -6.25 9.70 4.29
N TYR A 24 -5.12 10.19 3.77
CA TYR A 24 -4.57 9.72 2.50
C TYR A 24 -4.30 8.21 2.52
N GLY A 25 -3.69 7.71 3.60
CA GLY A 25 -3.46 6.29 3.81
C GLY A 25 -4.76 5.49 3.85
N LEU A 26 -5.82 6.02 4.50
CA LEU A 26 -7.12 5.36 4.56
C LEU A 26 -7.75 5.24 3.18
N ILE A 27 -7.75 6.34 2.41
CA ILE A 27 -8.25 6.36 1.03
C ILE A 27 -7.47 5.34 0.20
N THR A 28 -6.14 5.30 0.34
CA THR A 28 -5.29 4.33 -0.36
C THR A 28 -5.67 2.88 -0.02
N VAL A 29 -5.86 2.55 1.26
CA VAL A 29 -6.26 1.20 1.68
C VAL A 29 -7.64 0.84 1.16
N VAL A 30 -8.63 1.73 1.32
CA VAL A 30 -10.01 1.49 0.90
C VAL A 30 -10.12 1.32 -0.63
N THR A 31 -9.36 2.11 -1.38
CA THR A 31 -9.34 2.03 -2.86
C THR A 31 -8.61 0.78 -3.36
N ALA A 32 -7.52 0.38 -2.70
CA ALA A 32 -6.79 -0.83 -3.07
C ALA A 32 -7.55 -2.11 -2.69
N PHE A 33 -8.29 -2.11 -1.59
CA PHE A 33 -8.87 -3.32 -0.99
C PHE A 33 -9.65 -4.22 -1.97
N PRO A 34 -10.55 -3.72 -2.83
CA PRO A 34 -11.29 -4.57 -3.78
C PRO A 34 -10.36 -5.29 -4.78
N ALA A 35 -9.34 -4.59 -5.28
CA ALA A 35 -8.37 -5.17 -6.22
C ALA A 35 -7.52 -6.27 -5.57
N LEU A 36 -7.23 -6.15 -4.27
CA LEU A 36 -6.45 -7.14 -3.54
C LEU A 36 -7.27 -8.41 -3.26
N VAL A 37 -8.55 -8.24 -2.89
CA VAL A 37 -9.44 -9.38 -2.64
C VAL A 37 -9.83 -10.09 -3.94
N GLU A 38 -10.07 -9.34 -5.03
CA GLU A 38 -10.28 -9.90 -6.38
C GLU A 38 -8.96 -9.96 -7.16
N TYR A 39 -7.97 -10.64 -6.57
CA TYR A 39 -6.61 -10.69 -7.12
C TYR A 39 -6.55 -11.24 -8.55
N VAL A 40 -7.36 -12.25 -8.87
CA VAL A 40 -7.31 -12.91 -10.19
C VAL A 40 -7.71 -11.93 -11.29
N GLY A 41 -8.79 -11.17 -11.08
CA GLY A 41 -9.20 -10.11 -12.00
C GLY A 41 -8.18 -8.98 -12.10
N TYR A 42 -7.58 -8.59 -10.97
CA TYR A 42 -6.50 -7.62 -10.93
C TYR A 42 -5.27 -8.08 -11.73
N ALA A 43 -4.79 -9.30 -11.51
CA ALA A 43 -3.66 -9.88 -12.22
C ALA A 43 -3.92 -9.98 -13.73
N HIS A 44 -5.12 -10.40 -14.14
CA HIS A 44 -5.49 -10.41 -15.56
C HIS A 44 -5.48 -9.01 -16.17
N THR A 45 -6.00 -8.01 -15.45
CA THR A 45 -5.98 -6.61 -15.91
C THR A 45 -4.55 -6.10 -16.06
N LEU A 46 -3.67 -6.42 -15.11
CA LEU A 46 -2.26 -6.07 -15.17
C LEU A 46 -1.55 -6.72 -16.36
N LEU A 47 -1.69 -8.03 -16.53
CA LEU A 47 -1.07 -8.77 -17.63
C LEU A 47 -1.58 -8.26 -18.99
N SER A 48 -2.88 -8.00 -19.10
CA SER A 48 -3.48 -7.39 -20.31
C SER A 48 -2.90 -6.00 -20.59
N ALA A 49 -2.68 -5.19 -19.56
CA ALA A 49 -2.03 -3.89 -19.72
C ALA A 49 -0.56 -4.00 -20.16
N LEU A 50 0.09 -5.12 -19.89
CA LEU A 50 1.43 -5.46 -20.39
C LEU A 50 1.41 -6.11 -21.78
N GLY A 51 0.23 -6.26 -22.40
CA GLY A 51 0.07 -6.93 -23.69
C GLY A 51 0.14 -8.46 -23.62
N VAL A 52 0.05 -9.02 -22.40
CA VAL A 52 0.14 -10.46 -22.14
C VAL A 52 -1.26 -11.00 -21.86
N ASP A 53 -1.80 -11.77 -22.79
CA ASP A 53 -3.06 -12.50 -22.58
C ASP A 53 -2.78 -13.87 -21.94
N ALA A 54 -2.54 -13.85 -20.63
CA ALA A 54 -2.27 -15.04 -19.84
C ALA A 54 -3.20 -15.15 -18.63
N GLN A 55 -3.48 -16.39 -18.24
CA GLN A 55 -4.19 -16.72 -17.01
C GLN A 55 -3.23 -17.38 -16.02
N LEU A 56 -3.51 -17.19 -14.74
CA LEU A 56 -2.78 -17.85 -13.66
C LEU A 56 -3.06 -19.37 -13.68
N SER A 57 -2.01 -20.16 -13.51
CA SER A 57 -2.04 -21.62 -13.44
C SER A 57 -2.75 -22.13 -12.18
N ASP A 58 -2.64 -21.39 -11.06
CA ASP A 58 -3.37 -21.64 -9.81
C ASP A 58 -4.08 -20.37 -9.30
N PRO A 59 -5.29 -20.07 -9.81
CA PRO A 59 -6.07 -18.92 -9.37
C PRO A 59 -6.49 -18.99 -7.89
N ALA A 60 -6.68 -20.19 -7.33
CA ALA A 60 -7.12 -20.36 -5.96
C ALA A 60 -6.00 -20.02 -4.97
N GLY A 61 -4.79 -20.53 -5.21
CA GLY A 61 -3.59 -20.17 -4.44
C GLY A 61 -3.26 -18.69 -4.58
N ALA A 62 -3.41 -18.13 -5.78
CA ALA A 62 -3.17 -16.70 -6.03
C ALA A 62 -4.10 -15.77 -5.23
N ARG A 63 -5.38 -16.14 -5.04
CA ARG A 63 -6.32 -15.38 -4.19
C ARG A 63 -5.86 -15.28 -2.74
N ALA A 64 -5.22 -16.33 -2.20
CA ALA A 64 -4.73 -16.32 -0.83
C ALA A 64 -3.65 -15.24 -0.62
N TRP A 65 -2.78 -15.02 -1.62
CA TRP A 65 -1.77 -13.94 -1.59
C TRP A 65 -2.40 -12.55 -1.63
N GLY A 66 -3.42 -12.35 -2.47
CA GLY A 66 -4.19 -11.11 -2.51
C GLY A 66 -4.87 -10.79 -1.17
N VAL A 67 -5.51 -11.79 -0.56
CA VAL A 67 -6.11 -11.66 0.79
C VAL A 67 -5.04 -11.36 1.84
N ALA A 68 -3.88 -12.03 1.81
CA ALA A 68 -2.77 -11.73 2.72
C ALA A 68 -2.28 -10.28 2.55
N ALA A 69 -2.13 -9.81 1.31
CA ALA A 69 -1.74 -8.44 0.99
C ALA A 69 -2.77 -7.40 1.50
N ALA A 70 -4.06 -7.71 1.39
CA ALA A 70 -5.15 -6.89 1.91
C ALA A 70 -5.12 -6.82 3.45
N ILE A 71 -4.91 -7.95 4.12
CA ILE A 71 -4.79 -8.02 5.59
C ILE A 71 -3.60 -7.19 6.06
N VAL A 72 -2.43 -7.31 5.41
CA VAL A 72 -1.24 -6.53 5.77
C VAL A 72 -1.50 -5.03 5.68
N LEU A 73 -2.15 -4.55 4.61
CA LEU A 73 -2.47 -3.13 4.47
C LEU A 73 -3.50 -2.67 5.50
N ALA A 74 -4.58 -3.44 5.70
CA ALA A 74 -5.64 -3.07 6.64
C ALA A 74 -5.13 -3.03 8.08
N VAL A 75 -4.46 -4.10 8.53
CA VAL A 75 -3.88 -4.17 9.88
C VAL A 75 -2.75 -3.17 10.05
N GLY A 76 -1.89 -3.03 9.03
CA GLY A 76 -0.80 -2.06 9.05
C GLY A 76 -1.28 -0.63 9.20
N TRP A 77 -2.35 -0.25 8.49
CA TRP A 77 -2.97 1.07 8.63
C TRP A 77 -3.61 1.27 10.01
N LEU A 78 -4.34 0.28 10.53
CA LEU A 78 -4.93 0.34 11.87
C LEU A 78 -3.86 0.54 12.96
N ALA A 79 -2.77 -0.23 12.88
CA ALA A 79 -1.64 -0.11 13.80
C ALA A 79 -0.99 1.28 13.68
N THR A 80 -0.82 1.78 12.45
CA THR A 80 -0.27 3.11 12.18
C THR A 80 -1.14 4.23 12.77
N ALA A 81 -2.46 4.14 12.61
CA ALA A 81 -3.41 5.09 13.16
C ALA A 81 -3.36 5.09 14.70
N ALA A 82 -3.36 3.91 15.33
CA ALA A 82 -3.26 3.76 16.78
C ALA A 82 -1.94 4.34 17.33
N LEU A 83 -0.80 4.01 16.71
CA LEU A 83 0.52 4.52 17.11
C LEU A 83 0.60 6.05 16.93
N SER A 84 0.09 6.57 15.82
CA SER A 84 0.04 8.01 15.57
C SER A 84 -0.82 8.71 16.63
N PHE A 85 -1.95 8.14 16.99
CA PHE A 85 -2.84 8.71 18.01
C PHE A 85 -2.20 8.74 19.41
N VAL A 86 -1.56 7.65 19.82
CA VAL A 86 -0.83 7.60 21.10
C VAL A 86 0.34 8.59 21.10
N SER A 87 1.09 8.69 20.00
CA SER A 87 2.19 9.64 19.84
C SER A 87 1.73 11.12 19.90
N LEU A 88 0.61 11.44 19.24
CA LEU A 88 0.01 12.78 19.28
C LEU A 88 -0.44 13.17 20.69
N ARG A 89 -1.02 12.23 21.45
CA ARG A 89 -1.39 12.44 22.85
C ARG A 89 -0.18 12.67 23.75
N ALA A 90 0.94 12.03 23.46
CA ALA A 90 2.21 12.26 24.14
C ALA A 90 2.92 13.56 23.71
N GLY A 91 2.36 14.32 22.76
CA GLY A 91 2.93 15.59 22.30
C GLY A 91 4.22 15.46 21.48
N ARG A 92 4.51 14.27 20.93
CA ARG A 92 5.70 13.99 20.13
C ARG A 92 5.48 14.37 18.66
N LEU A 93 6.58 14.59 17.93
CA LEU A 93 6.56 14.78 16.48
C LEU A 93 6.10 13.46 15.82
N THR A 94 4.96 13.49 15.13
CA THR A 94 4.23 12.27 14.74
C THR A 94 4.12 12.09 13.23
N TRP A 95 4.25 13.15 12.43
CA TRP A 95 4.00 13.10 10.98
C TRP A 95 4.80 12.03 10.21
N TRP A 96 6.00 11.67 10.68
CA TRP A 96 6.84 10.68 10.02
C TRP A 96 6.33 9.24 10.21
N ILE A 97 5.56 8.97 11.28
CA ILE A 97 5.02 7.64 11.58
C ILE A 97 4.12 7.15 10.43
N PRO A 98 3.04 7.87 10.05
CA PRO A 98 2.18 7.42 8.97
C PRO A 98 2.89 7.40 7.61
N LEU A 99 3.89 8.27 7.39
CA LEU A 99 4.67 8.25 6.16
C LEU A 99 5.50 6.97 6.02
N VAL A 100 6.34 6.67 7.02
CA VAL A 100 7.22 5.50 6.99
C VAL A 100 6.40 4.21 6.99
N ALA A 101 5.37 4.13 7.83
CA ALA A 101 4.50 2.97 7.86
C ALA A 101 3.77 2.77 6.52
N GLY A 102 3.28 3.85 5.91
CA GLY A 102 2.67 3.81 4.59
C GLY A 102 3.60 3.23 3.51
N VAL A 103 4.87 3.64 3.52
CA VAL A 103 5.90 3.09 2.61
C VAL A 103 6.14 1.60 2.87
N VAL A 104 6.36 1.22 4.14
CA VAL A 104 6.66 -0.17 4.51
C VAL A 104 5.51 -1.11 4.17
N PHE A 105 4.29 -0.80 4.60
CA PHE A 105 3.14 -1.69 4.38
C PHE A 105 2.72 -1.77 2.91
N ASN A 106 2.82 -0.68 2.14
CA ASN A 106 2.61 -0.76 0.69
C ASN A 106 3.67 -1.62 0.01
N THR A 107 4.94 -1.47 0.39
CA THR A 107 6.02 -2.26 -0.20
C THR A 107 5.81 -3.75 0.11
N VAL A 108 5.53 -4.10 1.35
CA VAL A 108 5.25 -5.50 1.74
C VAL A 108 4.03 -6.04 0.99
N SER A 109 2.94 -5.29 0.91
CA SER A 109 1.74 -5.69 0.17
C SER A 109 2.03 -5.90 -1.32
N ALA A 110 2.76 -4.98 -1.96
CA ALA A 110 3.18 -5.11 -3.35
C ALA A 110 4.03 -6.37 -3.58
N LEU A 111 4.97 -6.67 -2.68
CA LEU A 111 5.78 -7.90 -2.76
C LEU A 111 4.91 -9.16 -2.65
N LEU A 112 3.91 -9.17 -1.76
CA LEU A 112 2.96 -10.28 -1.64
C LEU A 112 2.16 -10.47 -2.94
N LEU A 113 1.74 -9.38 -3.60
CA LEU A 113 1.01 -9.45 -4.87
C LEU A 113 1.88 -9.92 -6.04
N LEU A 114 3.19 -9.71 -5.98
CA LEU A 114 4.11 -10.18 -7.01
C LEU A 114 4.39 -11.68 -6.91
N MET A 115 4.24 -12.29 -5.73
CA MET A 115 4.59 -13.70 -5.52
C MET A 115 3.88 -14.66 -6.48
N PRO A 116 2.55 -14.61 -6.68
CA PRO A 116 1.89 -15.50 -7.63
C PRO A 116 2.41 -15.32 -9.05
N LEU A 117 2.63 -14.08 -9.52
CA LEU A 117 3.12 -13.81 -10.88
C LEU A 117 4.54 -14.34 -11.10
N VAL A 118 5.43 -14.18 -10.12
CA VAL A 118 6.83 -14.61 -10.21
C VAL A 118 6.98 -16.12 -10.07
N MET A 119 6.05 -16.79 -9.38
CA MET A 119 6.09 -18.25 -9.21
C MET A 119 5.30 -19.01 -10.29
N ASP A 120 4.56 -18.31 -11.16
CA ASP A 120 3.73 -18.92 -12.19
C ASP A 120 4.48 -19.10 -13.51
N ALA A 121 4.68 -20.37 -13.90
CA ALA A 121 5.37 -20.72 -15.14
C ALA A 121 4.64 -20.20 -16.39
N ALA A 122 3.31 -20.24 -16.42
CA ALA A 122 2.52 -19.79 -17.57
C ALA A 122 2.68 -18.28 -17.80
N VAL A 123 2.77 -17.50 -16.71
CA VAL A 123 3.04 -16.06 -16.79
C VAL A 123 4.43 -15.79 -17.38
N TRP A 124 5.47 -16.54 -16.96
CA TRP A 124 6.82 -16.40 -17.50
C TRP A 124 6.92 -16.79 -18.97
N GLU A 125 6.29 -17.89 -19.37
CA GLU A 125 6.24 -18.33 -20.78
C GLU A 125 5.57 -17.27 -21.65
N ALA A 126 4.45 -16.72 -21.19
CA ALA A 126 3.72 -15.68 -21.91
C ALA A 126 4.49 -14.35 -21.97
N LEU A 127 5.25 -14.00 -20.93
CA LEU A 127 6.13 -12.83 -20.96
C LEU A 127 7.30 -13.02 -21.94
N GLN A 128 7.91 -14.21 -21.96
CA GLN A 128 9.00 -14.50 -22.89
C GLN A 128 8.54 -14.47 -24.34
N SER A 129 7.34 -14.99 -24.63
CA SER A 129 6.76 -14.93 -25.97
C SER A 129 6.40 -13.50 -26.39
N ALA A 130 5.91 -12.68 -25.46
CA ALA A 130 5.59 -11.28 -25.72
C ALA A 130 6.83 -10.39 -25.97
N ILE A 131 7.98 -10.71 -25.37
CA ILE A 131 9.22 -9.94 -25.51
C ILE A 131 10.10 -10.46 -26.66
N GLY A 132 10.07 -11.77 -26.92
CA GLY A 132 10.89 -12.43 -27.95
C GLY A 132 10.23 -12.49 -29.34
N GLY A 133 8.95 -12.13 -29.44
CA GLY A 133 8.17 -12.06 -30.69
C GLY A 133 8.26 -10.72 -31.41
#